data_AF-A0A352RUS4-F1
#
_entry.id   AF-A0A352RUS4-F1
#
_cell.length_a   1.000
_cell.length_b   1.000
_cell.length_c   1.000
_cell.angle_alpha   90.00
_cell.angle_beta   90.00
_cell.angle_gamma   90.00
#
_symmetry.space_group_name_H-M   'P 1'
#
loop_
_entity.id
_entity.type
_entity.pdbx_description
1 polymer ?
#
loop_
_entity_poly.entity_id
_entity_poly.type
_entity_poly.pdbx_seq_one_letter_code
_entity_poly.pdbx_strand_id
1 'polypeptide(L)'
;LQKAGQLDDRAVHRPQTSASDASSSTYTVGTLLEWGEMEFPNRKPGGKRTYTSFAVKLDTGAGVKTLQGEGLKDVLADARCKVGERVGVKRLYKEKVPAFDQTTGQPLRDRTTGEQKLWDRWVWSINRIH
;
A
#
# COMPACT_ATOMS: atom_id res chain seq x y z
N LEU A 1 -51.12 -42.00 -7.91
CA LEU A 1 -49.67 -41.89 -7.62
C LEU A 1 -49.19 -40.55 -8.16
N GLN A 2 -48.88 -39.61 -7.27
CA GLN A 2 -48.41 -38.26 -7.58
C GLN A 2 -46.90 -38.27 -7.96
N LYS A 3 -46.51 -37.45 -8.95
CA LYS A 3 -45.24 -36.70 -9.04
C LYS A 3 -45.50 -35.52 -9.99
N ALA A 4 -45.55 -34.25 -9.54
CA ALA A 4 -44.44 -33.37 -9.16
C ALA A 4 -43.36 -33.36 -10.25
N GLY A 5 -43.02 -32.26 -10.92
CA GLY A 5 -43.02 -30.85 -10.56
C GLY A 5 -41.70 -30.28 -11.11
N GLN A 6 -41.81 -29.17 -11.83
CA GLN A 6 -40.77 -28.34 -12.47
C GLN A 6 -39.55 -28.04 -11.58
N LEU A 7 -38.41 -27.63 -12.20
CA LEU A 7 -37.40 -26.64 -11.77
C LEU A 7 -36.19 -26.75 -12.72
N ASP A 8 -36.08 -25.90 -13.74
CA ASP A 8 -35.50 -24.54 -13.74
C ASP A 8 -33.96 -24.53 -13.74
N ASP A 9 -33.45 -24.06 -14.87
CA ASP A 9 -32.10 -23.57 -15.13
C ASP A 9 -31.56 -22.76 -13.96
N ARG A 10 -30.59 -23.33 -13.24
CA ARG A 10 -29.71 -22.56 -12.36
C ARG A 10 -28.27 -22.88 -12.70
N ALA A 11 -27.76 -22.09 -13.64
CA ALA A 11 -26.35 -21.78 -13.76
C ALA A 11 -25.78 -21.58 -12.36
N VAL A 12 -24.91 -22.50 -11.95
CA VAL A 12 -24.11 -22.36 -10.74
C VAL A 12 -23.07 -21.29 -11.04
N HIS A 13 -23.48 -20.02 -10.96
CA HIS A 13 -22.55 -18.94 -10.67
C HIS A 13 -21.99 -19.22 -9.28
N ARG A 14 -20.90 -19.98 -9.22
CA ARG A 14 -19.94 -19.84 -8.13
C ARG A 14 -19.69 -18.35 -8.01
N PRO A 15 -19.91 -17.72 -6.84
CA PRO A 15 -19.31 -16.44 -6.59
C PRO A 15 -17.80 -16.70 -6.73
N GLN A 16 -17.23 -16.27 -7.84
CA GLN A 16 -15.82 -15.96 -7.88
C GLN A 16 -15.67 -14.85 -6.86
N THR A 17 -15.42 -15.22 -5.60
CA THR A 17 -14.79 -14.33 -4.64
C THR A 17 -13.56 -13.83 -5.35
N SER A 18 -13.68 -12.61 -5.86
CA SER A 18 -12.61 -11.84 -6.46
C SER A 18 -11.43 -11.91 -5.51
N ALA A 19 -10.48 -12.78 -5.81
CA ALA A 19 -9.17 -12.84 -5.18
C ALA A 19 -8.32 -11.63 -5.61
N SER A 20 -8.96 -10.46 -5.64
CA SER A 20 -8.48 -9.23 -6.26
C SER A 20 -8.12 -8.22 -5.17
N ASP A 21 -7.29 -8.66 -4.22
CA ASP A 21 -6.31 -7.81 -3.50
C ASP A 21 -5.57 -8.57 -2.38
N ALA A 22 -5.44 -9.89 -2.49
CA ALA A 22 -4.47 -10.62 -1.68
C ALA A 22 -3.06 -10.27 -2.17
N SER A 23 -2.50 -9.20 -1.59
CA SER A 23 -1.08 -8.98 -1.32
C SER A 23 -0.13 -9.83 -2.18
N SER A 24 0.40 -9.29 -3.29
CA SER A 24 1.46 -9.96 -4.06
C SER A 24 2.63 -10.27 -3.13
N SER A 25 2.78 -11.55 -2.84
CA SER A 25 3.29 -12.13 -1.60
C SER A 25 4.77 -12.52 -1.69
N THR A 26 5.64 -11.56 -1.98
CA THR A 26 7.10 -11.76 -1.84
C THR A 26 7.79 -10.50 -1.33
N TYR A 27 8.79 -10.69 -0.46
CA TYR A 27 9.70 -9.61 -0.12
C TYR A 27 10.38 -9.12 -1.40
N THR A 28 10.45 -7.81 -1.58
CA THR A 28 11.43 -7.23 -2.49
C THR A 28 12.75 -7.16 -1.74
N VAL A 29 13.69 -8.01 -2.15
CA VAL A 29 15.02 -8.12 -1.54
C VAL A 29 16.03 -7.37 -2.39
N GLY A 30 16.87 -6.56 -1.74
CA GLY A 30 17.94 -5.86 -2.43
C GLY A 30 18.84 -5.08 -1.47
N THR A 31 19.89 -4.49 -2.02
CA THR A 31 20.76 -3.55 -1.31
C THR A 31 20.06 -2.20 -1.23
N LEU A 32 19.92 -1.65 -0.03
CA LEU A 32 19.32 -0.34 0.21
C LEU A 32 20.21 0.76 -0.36
N LEU A 33 19.77 1.44 -1.42
CA LEU A 33 20.55 2.48 -2.09
C LEU A 33 20.26 3.87 -1.52
N GLU A 34 18.98 4.20 -1.38
CA GLU A 34 18.53 5.49 -0.86
C GLU A 34 17.10 5.36 -0.33
N TRP A 35 16.73 6.29 0.53
CA TRP A 35 15.38 6.47 1.02
C TRP A 35 15.13 7.94 1.35
N GLY A 36 13.88 8.37 1.26
CA GLY A 36 13.52 9.75 1.50
C GLY A 36 12.25 10.15 0.76
N GLU A 37 11.93 11.44 0.85
CA GLU A 37 10.88 12.05 0.03
C GLU A 37 11.30 12.09 -1.43
N MET A 38 10.46 11.59 -2.32
CA MET A 38 10.69 11.58 -3.77
C MET A 38 9.47 12.10 -4.51
N GLU A 39 9.72 12.67 -5.69
CA GLU A 39 8.67 13.18 -6.57
C GLU A 39 8.15 12.10 -7.52
N PHE A 40 6.83 11.94 -7.58
CA PHE A 40 6.15 10.98 -8.45
C PHE A 40 5.18 11.69 -9.39
N PRO A 41 5.04 11.21 -10.64
CA PRO A 41 4.08 11.77 -11.58
C PRO A 41 2.65 11.54 -11.09
N ASN A 42 1.85 12.60 -11.09
CA ASN A 42 0.44 12.55 -10.81
C ASN A 42 -0.34 12.49 -12.12
N ARG A 43 -1.16 11.45 -12.28
CA ARG A 43 -1.99 11.25 -13.48
C ARG A 43 -3.40 11.83 -13.35
N LYS A 44 -3.72 12.51 -12.24
CA LYS A 44 -5.05 13.10 -12.02
C LYS A 44 -5.26 14.31 -12.94
N PRO A 45 -6.29 14.32 -13.81
CA PRO A 45 -6.60 15.44 -14.67
C PRO A 45 -6.86 16.72 -13.85
N GLY A 46 -6.28 17.85 -14.27
CA GLY A 46 -6.44 19.15 -13.60
C GLY A 46 -5.70 19.30 -12.25
N GLY A 47 -4.92 18.31 -11.83
CA GLY A 47 -4.08 18.37 -10.63
C GLY A 47 -2.66 18.88 -10.91
N LYS A 48 -1.86 19.06 -9.84
CA LYS A 48 -0.40 19.23 -9.96
C LYS A 48 0.19 18.07 -10.74
N ARG A 49 1.17 18.32 -11.61
CA ARG A 49 1.83 17.30 -12.46
C ARG A 49 2.53 16.21 -11.65
N THR A 50 2.93 16.54 -10.42
CA THR A 50 3.68 15.66 -9.54
C THR A 50 3.19 15.78 -8.11
N TYR A 51 3.54 14.79 -7.29
CA TYR A 51 3.32 14.79 -5.85
C TYR A 51 4.52 14.15 -5.16
N THR A 52 4.76 14.56 -3.92
CA THR A 52 5.86 14.03 -3.10
C THR A 52 5.33 12.93 -2.20
N SER A 53 6.11 11.85 -2.03
CA SER A 53 5.86 10.81 -1.05
C SER A 53 7.17 10.13 -0.66
N PHE A 54 7.19 9.52 0.52
CA PHE A 54 8.33 8.75 0.97
C PHE A 54 8.52 7.46 0.17
N ALA A 55 9.76 7.13 -0.15
CA ALA A 55 10.12 5.95 -0.91
C ALA A 55 11.50 5.40 -0.56
N VAL A 56 11.73 4.15 -0.98
CA VAL A 56 12.97 3.40 -0.85
C VAL A 56 13.40 2.89 -2.21
N LYS A 57 14.68 3.02 -2.56
CA LYS A 57 15.27 2.34 -3.72
C LYS A 57 16.15 1.18 -3.29
N LEU A 58 15.89 0.02 -3.88
CA LEU A 58 16.63 -1.22 -3.66
C LEU A 58 17.31 -1.65 -4.96
N ASP A 59 18.60 -1.97 -4.90
CA ASP A 59 19.25 -2.75 -5.95
C ASP A 59 18.96 -4.24 -5.74
N THR A 60 18.15 -4.82 -6.62
CA THR A 60 17.74 -6.23 -6.53
C THR A 60 18.73 -7.18 -7.20
N GLY A 61 19.79 -6.67 -7.83
CA GLY A 61 20.67 -7.43 -8.73
C GLY A 61 20.13 -7.60 -10.15
N ALA A 62 18.80 -7.58 -10.32
CA ALA A 62 18.15 -7.47 -11.63
C ALA A 62 17.90 -6.01 -12.05
N GLY A 63 18.22 -5.05 -11.18
CA GLY A 63 18.00 -3.63 -11.38
C GLY A 63 17.45 -2.93 -10.13
N VAL A 64 17.32 -1.61 -10.24
CA VAL A 64 16.82 -0.75 -9.16
C VAL A 64 15.30 -0.77 -9.13
N LYS A 65 14.73 -1.07 -7.96
CA LYS A 65 13.29 -1.03 -7.70
C LYS A 65 12.97 0.03 -6.66
N THR A 66 12.03 0.90 -6.99
CA THR A 66 11.49 1.91 -6.07
C THR A 66 10.22 1.39 -5.41
N LEU A 67 10.19 1.39 -4.07
CA LEU A 67 9.02 1.10 -3.25
C LEU A 67 8.52 2.40 -2.63
N GLN A 68 7.25 2.74 -2.85
CA GLN A 68 6.67 4.01 -2.44
C GLN A 68 5.62 3.80 -1.34
N GLY A 69 5.67 4.59 -0.27
CA GLY A 69 4.62 4.66 0.74
C GLY A 69 5.11 5.25 2.07
N GLU A 70 4.27 6.07 2.69
CA GLU A 70 4.59 6.76 3.95
C GLU A 70 4.97 5.81 5.09
N GLY A 71 4.32 4.65 5.20
CA GLY A 71 4.64 3.66 6.26
C GLY A 71 6.05 3.06 6.17
N LEU A 72 6.82 3.33 5.09
CA LEU A 72 8.22 2.94 4.99
C LEU A 72 9.12 3.70 5.99
N LYS A 73 8.76 4.95 6.34
CA LYS A 73 9.50 5.74 7.35
C LYS A 73 9.59 5.01 8.68
N ASP A 74 8.42 4.55 9.16
CA ASP A 74 8.29 3.92 10.47
C ASP A 74 9.16 2.66 10.53
N VAL A 75 9.03 1.77 9.54
CA VAL A 75 9.74 0.50 9.56
C VAL A 75 11.25 0.65 9.34
N LEU A 76 11.70 1.64 8.57
CA LEU A 76 13.13 1.95 8.43
C LEU A 76 13.72 2.49 9.73
N ALA A 77 13.01 3.39 10.40
CA ALA A 77 13.42 3.95 11.68
C ALA A 77 13.52 2.85 12.74
N ASP A 78 12.53 1.96 12.81
CA ASP A 78 12.49 0.85 13.76
C ASP A 78 13.60 -0.17 13.51
N ALA A 79 13.82 -0.57 12.25
CA ALA A 79 14.85 -1.55 11.89
C ALA A 79 16.28 -0.99 11.91
N ARG A 80 16.43 0.34 11.98
CA ARG A 80 17.72 1.06 11.96
C ARG A 80 18.62 0.67 10.78
N CYS A 81 18.00 0.41 9.63
CA CYS A 81 18.71 0.03 8.42
C CYS A 81 19.60 1.18 7.92
N LYS A 82 20.74 0.83 7.34
CA LYS A 82 21.66 1.79 6.71
C LYS A 82 21.71 1.58 5.20
N VAL A 83 21.95 2.66 4.46
CA VAL A 83 22.30 2.57 3.05
C VAL A 83 23.52 1.66 2.88
N GLY A 84 23.47 0.78 1.88
CA GLY A 84 24.45 -0.28 1.63
C GLY A 84 24.10 -1.63 2.24
N GLU A 85 23.12 -1.71 3.16
CA GLU A 85 22.69 -2.98 3.74
C GLU A 85 21.73 -3.74 2.83
N ARG A 86 21.81 -5.08 2.85
CA ARG A 86 20.84 -5.94 2.19
C ARG A 86 19.59 -6.08 3.06
N VAL A 87 18.43 -5.77 2.50
CA VAL A 87 17.15 -5.77 3.20
C VAL A 87 16.07 -6.46 2.38
N GLY A 88 15.11 -7.07 3.06
CA GLY A 88 13.85 -7.51 2.48
C GLY A 88 12.73 -6.56 2.90
N VAL A 89 12.07 -5.92 1.94
CA VAL A 89 10.93 -5.03 2.19
C VAL A 89 9.64 -5.64 1.64
N LYS A 90 8.57 -5.61 2.43
CA LYS A 90 7.26 -6.16 2.06
C LYS A 90 6.13 -5.20 2.43
N ARG A 91 5.16 -5.07 1.54
CA ARG A 91 3.89 -4.41 1.81
C ARG A 91 2.94 -5.42 2.46
N LEU A 92 2.33 -5.05 3.59
CA LEU A 92 1.48 -5.95 4.37
C LEU A 92 0.00 -5.74 4.07
N TYR A 93 -0.63 -4.78 4.73
CA TYR A 93 -2.06 -4.48 4.62
C TYR A 93 -2.29 -2.97 4.69
N LYS A 94 -3.52 -2.53 4.41
CA LYS A 94 -3.93 -1.14 4.63
C LYS A 94 -4.57 -1.00 5.99
N GLU A 95 -4.21 0.05 6.72
CA GLU A 95 -4.87 0.44 7.95
C GLU A 95 -5.50 1.83 7.80
N LYS A 96 -6.51 2.11 8.62
CA LYS A 96 -7.15 3.42 8.69
C LYS A 96 -6.38 4.30 9.66
N VAL A 97 -5.79 5.39 9.17
CA VAL A 97 -5.09 6.39 9.99
C VAL A 97 -5.82 7.73 9.98
N PRO A 98 -5.80 8.47 11.09
CA PRO A 98 -6.17 9.87 11.14
C PRO A 98 -5.67 10.67 9.94
N ALA A 99 -6.58 11.30 9.19
CA ALA A 99 -6.25 12.17 8.08
C ALA A 99 -5.92 13.57 8.60
N PHE A 100 -4.81 14.11 8.13
CA PHE A 100 -4.37 15.46 8.45
C PHE A 100 -4.13 16.25 7.17
N ASP A 101 -4.43 17.54 7.23
CA ASP A 101 -4.07 18.46 6.16
C ASP A 101 -2.54 18.59 6.09
N GLN A 102 -1.96 18.31 4.94
CA GLN A 102 -0.50 18.27 4.78
C GLN A 102 0.17 19.64 4.94
N THR A 103 -0.57 20.75 4.82
CA THR A 103 -0.03 22.11 4.92
C THR A 103 -0.10 22.63 6.35
N THR A 104 -1.24 22.40 7.01
CA THR A 104 -1.56 22.97 8.32
C THR A 104 -1.38 21.99 9.48
N GLY A 105 -1.25 20.69 9.19
CA GLY A 105 -1.19 19.63 10.19
C GLY A 105 -2.50 19.42 10.97
N GLN A 106 -3.59 20.07 10.56
CA GLN A 106 -4.87 20.00 11.27
C GLN A 106 -5.64 18.72 10.90
N PRO A 107 -6.37 18.11 11.85
CA PRO A 107 -7.25 16.98 11.54
C PRO A 107 -8.26 17.33 10.47
N LEU A 108 -8.32 16.54 9.40
CA LEU A 108 -9.40 16.63 8.43
C LEU A 108 -10.65 16.02 9.03
N ARG A 109 -11.75 16.77 9.06
CA ARG A 109 -13.04 16.30 9.57
C ARG A 109 -14.08 16.21 8.46
N ASP A 110 -15.01 15.27 8.60
CA ASP A 110 -16.22 15.24 7.78
C ASP A 110 -17.09 16.45 8.10
N ARG A 111 -17.60 17.12 7.06
CA ARG A 111 -18.37 18.36 7.23
C ARG A 111 -19.79 18.11 7.72
N THR A 112 -20.31 16.90 7.51
CA THR A 112 -21.67 16.52 7.87
C THR A 112 -21.70 15.91 9.27
N THR A 113 -20.78 15.01 9.59
CA THR A 113 -20.78 14.31 10.89
C THR A 113 -19.85 14.93 11.93
N GLY A 114 -18.87 15.76 11.51
CA GLY A 114 -17.86 16.33 12.40
C GLY A 114 -16.77 15.34 12.84
N GLU A 115 -16.88 14.07 12.44
CA GLU A 115 -15.92 13.02 12.75
C GLU A 115 -14.58 13.22 12.03
N GLN A 116 -13.51 12.70 12.62
CA GLN A 116 -12.20 12.73 11.98
C GLN A 116 -12.19 11.79 10.76
N LYS A 117 -11.79 12.32 9.61
CA LYS A 117 -11.58 11.53 8.41
C LYS A 117 -10.40 10.58 8.62
N LEU A 118 -10.52 9.39 8.05
CA LEU A 118 -9.47 8.39 8.05
C LEU A 118 -8.99 8.14 6.62
N TRP A 119 -7.68 7.99 6.45
CA TRP A 119 -7.04 7.60 5.21
C TRP A 119 -6.56 6.16 5.27
N ASP A 120 -6.50 5.52 4.10
CA ASP A 120 -5.81 4.24 3.97
C ASP A 120 -4.31 4.47 3.89
N ARG A 121 -3.58 3.89 4.84
CA ARG A 121 -2.11 3.84 4.85
C ARG A 121 -1.66 2.41 4.66
N TRP A 122 -0.70 2.17 3.77
CA TRP A 122 -0.04 0.87 3.67
C TRP A 122 0.91 0.68 4.84
N VAL A 123 0.72 -0.43 5.56
CA VAL A 123 1.66 -0.95 6.55
C VAL A 123 2.74 -1.75 5.82
N TRP A 124 3.98 -1.57 6.24
CA TRP A 124 5.15 -2.21 5.64
C TRP A 124 5.84 -3.11 6.66
N SER A 125 6.76 -3.94 6.18
CA SER A 125 7.73 -4.67 6.99
C SER A 125 9.08 -4.60 6.28
N ILE A 126 10.13 -4.43 7.07
CA ILE A 126 11.51 -4.51 6.60
C ILE A 126 12.30 -5.45 7.52
N ASN A 127 13.15 -6.28 6.93
CA ASN A 127 14.08 -7.12 7.66
C ASN A 127 15.48 -6.96 7.08
N ARG A 128 16.49 -6.91 7.95
CA ARG A 128 17.90 -6.97 7.57
C ARG A 128 18.25 -8.40 7.19
N ILE A 129 19.01 -8.58 6.12
CA ILE A 129 19.48 -9.88 5.65
C ILE A 129 21.00 -9.90 5.85
N HIS A 130 21.45 -10.84 6.68
CA HIS A 130 22.85 -11.07 7.02
C HIS A 130 23.46 -12.17 6.16
#